data_AF-A0A8S9LAC8-F1
#
_entry.id   AF-A0A8S9LAC8-F1
#
_cell.length_a   1.000
_cell.length_b   1.000
_cell.length_c   1.000
_cell.angle_alpha   90.00
_cell.angle_beta   90.00
_cell.angle_gamma   90.00
#
_symmetry.space_group_name_H-M   'P 1'
#
loop_
_entity.id
_entity.type
_entity.pdbx_description
1 polymer ?
#
loop_
_entity_poly.entity_id
_entity_poly.type
_entity_poly.pdbx_seq_one_letter_code
_entity_poly.pdbx_strand_id
1 'polypeptide(L)' 'MEVGPGIPRRCPCGAATVVLTSKTKDNPGRQFYRCGVVFGENHVFKWADDAVLEEIEALAVKQSVMETELI' A
#
# COMPACT_ATOMS: atom_id res chain seq x y z
N MET A 1 12.63 3.99 -5.69
CA MET A 1 11.62 5.03 -5.42
C MET A 1 10.65 4.49 -4.39
N GLU A 2 10.45 5.21 -3.29
CA GLU A 2 9.56 4.77 -2.22
C GLU A 2 8.12 5.16 -2.57
N VAL A 3 7.23 4.20 -2.42
CA VAL A 3 5.79 4.43 -2.53
C VAL A 3 5.35 4.99 -1.19
N GLY A 4 4.67 6.15 -1.20
CA GLY A 4 4.20 6.79 0.04
C GLY A 4 3.37 5.86 0.92
N PRO A 5 3.15 6.22 2.19
CA PRO A 5 2.52 5.34 3.15
C PRO A 5 1.06 5.01 2.77
N GLY A 6 0.56 3.89 3.25
CA GLY A 6 -0.80 3.40 3.01
C GLY A 6 -0.96 2.58 1.73
N ILE A 7 -2.20 2.54 1.22
CA ILE A 7 -2.59 1.71 0.06
C ILE A 7 -2.15 2.36 -1.25
N PRO A 8 -1.21 1.74 -2.01
CA PRO A 8 -0.74 2.33 -3.24
C PRO A 8 -1.76 2.07 -4.34
N ARG A 9 -2.51 3.09 -4.76
CA ARG A 9 -3.55 2.98 -5.83
C ARG A 9 -2.99 3.13 -7.25
N ARG A 10 -1.85 3.79 -7.38
CA ARG A 10 -1.17 4.06 -8.66
C ARG A 10 0.33 3.87 -8.52
N CYS A 11 0.93 3.40 -9.60
CA CYS A 11 2.38 3.34 -9.75
C CYS A 11 2.93 4.71 -10.16
N PRO A 12 4.18 5.05 -9.79
CA PRO A 12 4.86 6.26 -10.29
C PRO A 12 4.87 6.39 -11.83
N CYS A 13 4.77 5.29 -12.56
CA CYS A 13 4.64 5.30 -14.03
C CYS A 13 3.22 5.62 -14.54
N GLY A 14 2.28 5.98 -13.66
CA GLY A 14 0.89 6.33 -13.99
C GLY A 14 -0.10 5.16 -14.05
N ALA A 15 0.41 3.93 -14.16
CA ALA A 15 -0.43 2.72 -14.21
C ALA A 15 -1.18 2.49 -12.89
N ALA A 16 -2.37 1.89 -12.96
CA ALA A 16 -3.07 1.39 -11.78
C ALA A 16 -2.29 0.24 -11.14
N THR A 17 -2.38 0.12 -9.83
CA THR A 17 -1.89 -1.05 -9.10
C THR A 17 -2.92 -2.17 -9.12
N VAL A 18 -2.43 -3.40 -9.06
CA VAL A 18 -3.25 -4.60 -8.91
C VAL A 18 -2.86 -5.34 -7.63
N VAL A 19 -3.81 -6.09 -7.07
CA VAL A 19 -3.58 -6.96 -5.91
C VAL A 19 -3.44 -8.39 -6.40
N LEU A 20 -2.38 -9.07 -5.99
CA LEU A 20 -2.14 -10.48 -6.28
C LEU A 20 -1.87 -11.26 -5.00
N THR A 21 -2.04 -12.57 -5.06
CA THR A 21 -1.71 -13.50 -3.98
C THR A 21 -0.38 -14.16 -4.27
N SER A 22 0.54 -14.10 -3.30
CA SER A 22 1.84 -14.75 -3.38
C SER A 22 1.70 -16.27 -3.37
N LYS A 23 2.45 -16.91 -4.27
CA LYS A 23 2.56 -18.36 -4.39
C LYS A 23 3.97 -18.85 -4.02
N THR A 24 4.80 -17.98 -3.46
CA THR A 24 6.15 -18.34 -3.05
C THR A 24 6.11 -19.22 -1.80
N LYS A 25 7.14 -20.05 -1.63
CA LYS A 25 7.26 -20.92 -0.44
C LYS A 25 7.38 -20.11 0.86
N ASP A 26 8.02 -18.95 0.79
CA ASP A 26 8.31 -18.13 1.97
C ASP A 26 7.13 -17.25 2.39
N ASN A 27 6.26 -16.88 1.45
CA ASN A 27 5.09 -16.03 1.70
C ASN A 27 3.83 -16.62 1.04
N PRO A 28 3.44 -17.87 1.34
CA PRO A 28 2.31 -18.51 0.69
C PRO A 28 1.00 -17.83 1.10
N GLY A 29 0.17 -17.46 0.12
CA GLY A 29 -1.15 -16.86 0.38
C GLY A 29 -1.14 -15.39 0.77
N ARG A 30 0.03 -14.79 1.05
CA ARG A 30 0.13 -13.37 1.41
C ARG A 30 -0.17 -12.49 0.20
N GLN A 31 -0.99 -11.46 0.35
CA GLN A 31 -1.37 -10.56 -0.74
C GLN A 31 -0.41 -9.37 -0.86
N PHE A 32 -0.19 -8.91 -2.08
CA PHE A 32 0.64 -7.74 -2.36
C PHE A 32 0.07 -6.89 -3.49
N TYR A 33 0.31 -5.58 -3.40
CA TYR A 33 0.11 -4.61 -4.46
C TYR A 33 1.33 -4.59 -5.38
N ARG A 34 1.09 -4.52 -6.69
CA ARG A 34 2.14 -4.20 -7.68
C ARG A 34 1.63 -3.32 -8.80
N CYS A 35 2.56 -2.74 -9.58
CA CYS A 35 2.21 -2.11 -10.85
C CYS A 35 1.49 -3.09 -11.79
N GLY A 36 0.37 -2.65 -12.35
CA GLY A 36 -0.46 -3.45 -13.25
C GLY A 36 0.14 -3.68 -14.63
N VAL A 37 1.21 -2.96 -14.99
CA VAL A 37 1.84 -3.05 -16.32
C VAL A 37 3.22 -3.69 -16.26
N VAL A 38 4.08 -3.27 -15.34
CA VAL A 38 5.48 -3.71 -15.26
C VAL A 38 5.77 -4.35 -13.91
N PHE A 39 6.59 -5.40 -13.89
CA PHE A 39 7.20 -5.93 -12.67
C PHE A 39 8.69 -5.63 -12.70
N GLY A 40 9.23 -5.08 -11.62
CA GLY A 40 10.65 -4.82 -11.51
C GLY A 40 10.97 -3.53 -10.77
N GLU A 41 12.22 -3.13 -10.88
CA GLU A 41 12.75 -1.93 -10.26
C GLU A 41 12.00 -0.68 -10.73
N ASN A 42 11.92 0.33 -9.86
CA ASN A 42 11.19 1.59 -10.08
C ASN A 42 9.66 1.46 -10.22
N HIS A 43 9.10 0.28 -10.00
CA HIS A 43 7.66 0.05 -9.96
C HIS A 43 7.18 -0.38 -8.58
N VAL A 44 5.89 -0.13 -8.31
CA VAL A 44 5.27 -0.47 -7.02
C VAL A 44 5.38 -1.97 -6.77
N PHE A 45 5.86 -2.30 -5.58
CA PHE A 45 5.64 -3.55 -4.88
C PHE A 45 5.42 -3.20 -3.40
N LYS A 46 4.34 -3.69 -2.79
CA LYS A 46 4.07 -3.50 -1.36
C LYS A 46 3.17 -4.61 -0.84
N TRP A 47 3.45 -5.15 0.35
CA TRP A 47 2.55 -6.13 0.96
C TRP A 47 1.24 -5.48 1.38
N ALA A 48 0.14 -6.22 1.24
CA ALA A 48 -1.19 -5.66 1.42
C ALA A 48 -1.52 -5.36 2.88
N ASP A 49 -1.05 -6.21 3.80
CA ASP A 49 -1.13 -6.01 5.25
C ASP A 49 -0.33 -4.79 5.71
N ASP A 50 0.90 -4.62 5.24
CA ASP A 50 1.73 -3.44 5.56
C ASP A 50 1.01 -2.15 5.07
N ALA A 51 0.50 -2.17 3.83
CA ALA A 51 -0.24 -1.05 3.26
C ALA A 51 -1.53 -0.71 4.02
N VAL A 52 -2.26 -1.71 4.52
CA VAL A 52 -3.48 -1.50 5.30
C VAL A 52 -3.16 -0.96 6.69
N LEU A 53 -2.11 -1.48 7.34
CA LEU A 53 -1.68 -1.02 8.66
C LEU A 53 -1.33 0.47 8.62
N GLU A 54 -0.51 0.88 7.65
CA GLU A 54 -0.14 2.28 7.49
C GLU A 54 -1.34 3.19 7.16
N GLU A 55 -2.33 2.70 6.41
CA GLU A 55 -3.56 3.44 6.15
C GLU A 55 -4.37 3.64 7.44
N ILE A 56 -4.48 2.60 8.27
CA ILE A 56 -5.16 2.68 9.57
C ILE A 56 -4.44 3.67 10.49
N GLU A 57 -3.11 3.62 10.55
CA GLU A 57 -2.31 4.55 11.36
C GLU A 57 -2.51 6.00 10.89
N ALA A 58 -2.47 6.25 9.58
CA ALA A 58 -2.73 7.58 9.02
C ALA A 58 -4.15 8.08 9.32
N LEU A 59 -5.14 7.18 9.30
CA LEU A 59 -6.52 7.51 9.65
C LEU A 59 -6.68 7.78 11.15
N ALA A 60 -6.02 7.02 12.02
CA ALA A 60 -6.03 7.23 13.46
C ALA A 60 -5.44 8.61 13.85
N VAL A 61 -4.35 9.02 13.19
CA VAL A 61 -3.78 10.35 13.37
C VAL A 61 -4.73 11.44 12.88
N LYS A 62 -5.35 11.27 11.72
CA LYS A 62 -6.35 12.24 11.22
C LYS A 62 -7.53 12.34 12.17
N GLN A 63 -7.99 11.22 12.73
CA GLN A 63 -9.08 11.20 13.70
C GLN A 63 -8.72 11.97 14.97
N SER A 64 -7.53 11.74 15.55
CA SER A 64 -7.13 12.45 16.77
C SER A 64 -6.98 13.96 16.55
N VAL A 65 -6.49 14.38 15.38
CA VAL A 65 -6.42 15.79 14.99
C VAL A 65 -7.82 16.38 14.90
N MET A 66 -8.75 15.73 14.19
CA MET A 66 -10.13 16.19 14.09
C MET A 66 -10.80 16.30 15.46
N GLU A 67 -10.64 15.29 16.33
CA GLU A 67 -11.19 15.32 17.70
C GLU A 67 -10.63 16.49 18.51
N THR A 68 -9.35 16.83 18.31
CA THR A 68 -8.71 17.98 18.98
C THR A 68 -9.23 19.31 18.47
N GLU A 69 -9.52 19.44 17.17
CA GLU A 69 -10.05 20.66 16.55
C GLU A 69 -11.54 20.91 16.87
N LEU A 70 -12.26 19.89 17.34
CA LEU A 70 -13.65 19.98 17.78
C LEU A 70 -13.83 20.39 19.25
N ILE A 71 -12.74 20.58 20.01
CA ILE A 71 -12.71 21.04 21.41
C ILE A 71 -12.20 22.49 21.45
#